data_AF-A0A2E2TYY0-F1
#
_entry.id   AF-A0A2E2TYY0-F1
#
_cell.length_a   1.000
_cell.length_b   1.000
_cell.length_c   1.000
_cell.angle_alpha   90.00
_cell.angle_beta   90.00
_cell.angle_gamma   90.00
#
_symmetry.space_group_name_H-M   'P 1'
#
loop_
_entity.id
_entity.type
_entity.pdbx_description
1 polymer ?
#
loop_
_entity_poly.entity_id
_entity_poly.type
_entity_poly.pdbx_seq_one_letter_code
_entity_poly.pdbx_strand_id
1 'polypeptide(L)'
;MTRYVAYFLCPNKRASSIIAAENMFAQQQELVDEFIQSDSSRELYKSIYEQGTVKRNRTKWSALEEAIQTCKANKAHLVIVQFKKVITNEHFTNLISLYLGKNRVSSEYHFMTEMDFIHDINCLDYPSINRDNFQAIVEHETRQREEHRRRILNGLKNPNAKKSGNPNASKVISLVNWPKTNSAIIFALHLQPIIERFQRKGYSQRKMVQVLNDQGIHAPEGGKWVLSQLQKVLERIKLNQTAIKVEAVVGQIEHNNENSEELISKLNASPVSPVKGKEWTPEQLKQVSDRLNQFQEIVTFNKFVIAAKPYLSEEDISRIDPESLFKELESKGIEIPPVLKNLAG
;
A
#
# COMPACT_ATOMS: atom_id res chain seq x y z
N MET A 1 -32.77 -20.82 -33.30
CA MET A 1 -31.81 -21.14 -32.23
C MET A 1 -31.38 -19.84 -31.59
N THR A 2 -31.47 -19.79 -30.27
CA THR A 2 -31.08 -18.63 -29.46
C THR A 2 -29.59 -18.78 -29.13
N ARG A 3 -28.78 -17.81 -29.55
CA ARG A 3 -27.33 -17.84 -29.36
C ARG A 3 -26.93 -17.22 -28.04
N TYR A 4 -25.95 -17.82 -27.39
CA TYR A 4 -25.40 -17.35 -26.12
C TYR A 4 -23.89 -17.17 -26.18
N VAL A 5 -23.38 -16.13 -25.53
CA VAL A 5 -21.95 -15.95 -25.24
C VAL A 5 -21.76 -16.14 -23.74
N ALA A 6 -20.92 -17.09 -23.35
CA ALA A 6 -20.64 -17.37 -21.94
C ALA A 6 -19.43 -16.57 -21.46
N TYR A 7 -19.59 -15.88 -20.33
CA TYR A 7 -18.57 -15.09 -19.67
C TYR A 7 -18.16 -15.74 -18.33
N PHE A 8 -16.89 -16.10 -18.24
CA PHE A 8 -16.30 -16.82 -17.12
C PHE A 8 -15.36 -15.94 -16.30
N LEU A 9 -15.39 -16.11 -14.97
CA LEU A 9 -14.46 -15.46 -14.06
C LEU A 9 -13.38 -16.45 -13.64
N CYS A 10 -12.18 -16.31 -14.21
CA CYS A 10 -11.06 -17.17 -13.86
C CYS A 10 -10.37 -16.67 -12.58
N PRO A 11 -10.18 -17.54 -11.58
CA PRO A 11 -9.45 -17.18 -10.37
C PRO A 11 -7.97 -16.96 -10.70
N ASN A 12 -7.33 -16.06 -9.96
CA ASN A 12 -5.92 -15.74 -10.16
C ASN A 12 -5.06 -16.96 -9.77
N LYS A 13 -4.20 -17.43 -10.69
CA LYS A 13 -3.29 -18.57 -10.47
C LYS A 13 -2.14 -18.15 -9.54
N ARG A 14 -2.39 -18.08 -8.22
CA ARG A 14 -1.31 -18.13 -7.23
C ARG A 14 -0.87 -19.59 -7.08
N ALA A 15 0.45 -19.82 -6.96
CA ALA A 15 1.04 -21.15 -6.89
C ALA A 15 0.44 -22.05 -5.79
N SER A 16 -0.08 -21.47 -4.71
CA SER A 16 -0.66 -22.19 -3.57
C SER A 16 -2.12 -22.66 -3.74
N SER A 17 -2.79 -22.36 -4.87
CA SER A 17 -4.23 -22.65 -5.03
C SER A 17 -4.63 -23.12 -6.43
N ILE A 18 -3.72 -23.78 -7.15
CA ILE A 18 -3.96 -24.23 -8.54
C ILE A 18 -5.14 -25.21 -8.61
N ILE A 19 -5.20 -26.19 -7.71
CA ILE A 19 -6.27 -27.20 -7.67
C ILE A 19 -7.65 -26.57 -7.41
N ALA A 20 -7.72 -25.61 -6.48
CA ALA A 20 -8.98 -24.90 -6.20
C ALA A 20 -9.43 -24.03 -7.39
N ALA A 21 -8.47 -23.47 -8.14
CA ALA A 21 -8.74 -22.71 -9.35
C ALA A 21 -9.29 -23.59 -10.48
N GLU A 22 -8.71 -24.78 -10.66
CA GLU A 22 -9.14 -25.77 -11.66
C GLU A 22 -10.53 -26.32 -11.34
N ASN A 23 -10.80 -26.69 -10.08
CA ASN A 23 -12.11 -27.17 -9.67
C ASN A 23 -13.20 -26.11 -9.84
N MET A 24 -12.91 -24.85 -9.49
CA MET A 24 -13.87 -23.75 -9.68
C MET A 24 -14.11 -23.45 -11.16
N PHE A 25 -13.14 -23.73 -12.04
CA PHE A 25 -13.30 -23.57 -13.47
C PHE A 25 -14.15 -24.70 -14.06
N ALA A 26 -13.87 -25.95 -13.71
CA ALA A 26 -14.65 -27.11 -14.13
C ALA A 26 -16.13 -26.97 -13.74
N GLN A 27 -16.42 -26.55 -12.50
CA GLN A 27 -17.79 -26.26 -12.05
C GLN A 27 -18.49 -25.19 -12.88
N GLN A 28 -17.75 -24.15 -13.30
CA GLN A 28 -18.36 -23.10 -14.12
C GLN A 28 -18.72 -23.61 -15.52
N GLN A 29 -17.88 -24.48 -16.10
CA GLN A 29 -18.15 -25.08 -17.42
C GLN A 29 -19.37 -26.00 -17.35
N GLU A 30 -19.43 -26.87 -16.33
CA GLU A 30 -20.56 -27.78 -16.11
C GLU A 30 -21.90 -27.04 -16.02
N LEU A 31 -21.96 -25.91 -15.29
CA LEU A 31 -23.16 -25.09 -15.19
C LEU A 31 -23.61 -24.49 -16.54
N VAL A 32 -22.65 -24.10 -17.39
CA VAL A 32 -22.98 -23.58 -18.73
C VAL A 32 -23.45 -24.71 -19.63
N ASP A 33 -22.80 -25.85 -19.57
CA ASP A 33 -23.18 -27.03 -20.36
C ASP A 33 -24.59 -27.51 -19.99
N GLU A 34 -24.90 -27.59 -18.69
CA GLU A 34 -26.25 -27.89 -18.20
C GLU A 34 -27.28 -26.86 -18.68
N PHE A 35 -26.95 -25.57 -18.59
CA PHE A 35 -27.83 -24.48 -19.04
C PHE A 35 -28.14 -24.57 -20.55
N ILE A 36 -27.15 -24.92 -21.38
CA ILE A 36 -27.34 -25.08 -22.82
C ILE A 36 -28.09 -26.39 -23.15
N GLN A 37 -27.75 -27.50 -22.51
CA GLN A 37 -28.39 -28.81 -22.75
C GLN A 37 -29.84 -28.87 -22.27
N SER A 38 -30.21 -28.05 -21.28
CA SER A 38 -31.57 -27.98 -20.73
C SER A 38 -32.64 -27.61 -21.78
N ASP A 39 -32.25 -26.99 -22.89
CA ASP A 39 -33.16 -26.50 -23.91
C ASP A 39 -32.51 -26.57 -25.30
N SER A 40 -32.99 -27.51 -26.11
CA SER A 40 -32.50 -27.76 -27.49
C SER A 40 -32.55 -26.55 -28.43
N SER A 41 -33.24 -25.47 -28.05
CA SER A 41 -33.25 -24.23 -28.81
C SER A 41 -32.03 -23.33 -28.56
N ARG A 42 -31.20 -23.65 -27.55
CA ARG A 42 -30.03 -22.85 -27.13
C ARG A 42 -28.75 -23.34 -27.80
N GLU A 43 -27.94 -22.37 -28.26
CA GLU A 43 -26.65 -22.62 -28.89
C GLU A 43 -25.57 -21.77 -28.20
N LEU A 44 -24.49 -22.40 -27.75
CA LEU A 44 -23.31 -21.69 -27.25
C LEU A 44 -22.45 -21.23 -28.42
N TYR A 45 -22.40 -19.91 -28.63
CA TYR A 45 -21.64 -19.31 -29.72
C TYR A 45 -20.15 -19.12 -29.39
N LYS A 46 -19.83 -18.60 -28.21
CA LYS A 46 -18.45 -18.35 -27.77
C LYS A 46 -18.33 -18.35 -26.25
N SER A 47 -17.19 -18.82 -25.75
CA SER A 47 -16.80 -18.71 -24.34
C SER A 47 -15.66 -17.70 -24.21
N ILE A 48 -15.82 -16.75 -23.29
CA ILE A 48 -14.85 -15.68 -23.03
C ILE A 48 -14.47 -15.69 -21.54
N TYR A 49 -13.17 -15.52 -21.29
CA TYR A 49 -12.58 -15.74 -19.97
C TYR A 49 -11.93 -14.46 -19.45
N GLU A 50 -12.39 -13.99 -18.28
CA GLU A 50 -11.75 -12.87 -17.58
C GLU A 50 -10.62 -13.39 -16.70
N GLN A 51 -9.39 -12.98 -17.00
CA GLN A 51 -8.24 -13.34 -16.17
C GLN A 51 -8.22 -12.46 -14.92
N GLY A 52 -8.26 -13.09 -13.74
CA GLY A 52 -8.19 -12.40 -12.46
C GLY A 52 -6.90 -11.60 -12.28
N THR A 53 -6.91 -10.30 -12.59
CA THR A 53 -5.78 -9.41 -12.30
C THR A 53 -5.61 -9.21 -10.79
N VAL A 54 -4.36 -8.98 -10.38
CA VAL A 54 -3.91 -8.87 -8.98
C VAL A 54 -4.57 -7.69 -8.22
N LYS A 55 -5.31 -6.80 -8.89
CA LYS A 55 -5.84 -5.55 -8.31
C LYS A 55 -7.30 -5.27 -8.73
N ARG A 56 -8.24 -6.00 -8.14
CA ARG A 56 -9.70 -5.96 -8.40
C ARG A 56 -10.37 -4.58 -8.41
N ASN A 57 -9.75 -3.55 -7.83
CA ASN A 57 -10.35 -2.22 -7.67
C ASN A 57 -10.03 -1.25 -8.82
N ARG A 58 -9.16 -1.63 -9.76
CA ARG A 58 -8.78 -0.81 -10.93
C ARG A 58 -8.73 -1.61 -12.24
N THR A 59 -9.36 -2.78 -12.26
CA THR A 59 -9.32 -3.68 -13.42
C THR A 59 -10.28 -3.16 -14.48
N LYS A 60 -9.75 -2.90 -15.67
CA LYS A 60 -10.56 -2.71 -16.87
C LYS A 60 -11.12 -4.08 -17.26
N TRP A 61 -12.44 -4.21 -17.40
CA TRP A 61 -13.14 -5.46 -17.72
C TRP A 61 -13.10 -5.73 -19.24
N SER A 62 -11.91 -5.89 -19.80
CA SER A 62 -11.72 -6.02 -21.24
C SER A 62 -12.36 -7.28 -21.81
N ALA A 63 -12.36 -8.39 -21.07
CA ALA A 63 -12.99 -9.63 -21.54
C ALA A 63 -14.52 -9.48 -21.55
N LEU A 64 -15.09 -8.74 -20.59
CA LEU A 64 -16.53 -8.42 -20.60
C LEU A 64 -16.89 -7.51 -21.79
N GLU A 65 -16.06 -6.49 -22.07
CA GLU A 65 -16.25 -5.62 -23.24
C GLU A 65 -16.25 -6.44 -24.54
N GLU A 66 -15.31 -7.39 -24.69
CA GLU A 66 -15.26 -8.32 -25.82
C GLU A 66 -16.53 -9.20 -25.88
N ALA A 67 -17.01 -9.70 -24.75
CA ALA A 67 -18.22 -10.51 -24.68
C ALA A 67 -19.45 -9.72 -25.11
N ILE A 68 -19.60 -8.50 -24.62
CA ILE A 68 -20.68 -7.58 -25.00
C ILE A 68 -20.63 -7.27 -26.51
N GLN A 69 -19.46 -6.99 -27.06
CA GLN A 69 -19.29 -6.73 -28.49
C GLN A 69 -19.63 -7.97 -29.32
N THR A 70 -19.21 -9.15 -28.87
CA THR A 70 -19.52 -10.43 -29.53
C THR A 70 -21.02 -10.71 -29.52
N CYS A 71 -21.72 -10.44 -28.40
CA CYS A 71 -23.16 -10.54 -28.31
C CYS A 71 -23.86 -9.64 -29.33
N LYS A 72 -23.45 -8.36 -29.40
CA LYS A 72 -24.01 -7.36 -30.31
C LYS A 72 -23.81 -7.73 -31.78
N ALA A 73 -22.62 -8.18 -32.15
CA ALA A 73 -22.30 -8.55 -33.52
C ALA A 73 -23.07 -9.79 -34.00
N ASN A 74 -23.35 -10.73 -33.09
CA ASN A 74 -23.92 -12.03 -33.45
C ASN A 74 -25.40 -12.21 -33.03
N LYS A 75 -26.04 -11.15 -32.52
CA LYS A 75 -27.42 -11.20 -32.00
C LYS A 75 -27.55 -12.34 -30.99
N ALA A 76 -26.69 -12.34 -29.97
CA ALA A 76 -26.62 -13.35 -28.92
C ALA A 76 -26.90 -12.74 -27.53
N HIS A 77 -27.35 -13.57 -26.59
CA HIS A 77 -27.55 -13.20 -25.20
C HIS A 77 -26.29 -13.50 -24.38
N LEU A 78 -26.12 -12.80 -23.25
CA LEU A 78 -24.94 -12.96 -22.40
C LEU A 78 -25.26 -13.89 -21.23
N VAL A 79 -24.43 -14.92 -21.03
CA VAL A 79 -24.48 -15.81 -19.85
C VAL A 79 -23.33 -15.45 -18.93
N ILE A 80 -23.62 -15.14 -17.67
CA ILE A 80 -22.63 -14.81 -16.64
C ILE A 80 -22.67 -15.90 -15.57
N VAL A 81 -21.56 -16.59 -15.35
CA VAL A 81 -21.55 -17.75 -14.45
C VAL A 81 -21.49 -17.37 -12.97
N GLN A 82 -20.71 -16.33 -12.61
CA GLN A 82 -20.49 -15.93 -11.21
C GLN A 82 -20.77 -14.44 -10.96
N PHE A 83 -22.03 -14.03 -11.10
CA PHE A 83 -22.45 -12.65 -10.96
C PHE A 83 -22.34 -12.10 -9.53
N LYS A 84 -22.61 -12.91 -8.49
CA LYS A 84 -22.56 -12.46 -7.06
C LYS A 84 -21.21 -11.86 -6.67
N LYS A 85 -20.12 -12.33 -7.28
CA LYS A 85 -18.76 -11.85 -6.98
C LYS A 85 -18.47 -10.46 -7.54
N VAL A 86 -19.25 -10.01 -8.53
CA VAL A 86 -18.96 -8.81 -9.33
C VAL A 86 -20.09 -7.79 -9.34
N ILE A 87 -21.27 -8.12 -8.81
CA ILE A 87 -22.43 -7.22 -8.73
C ILE A 87 -22.15 -5.90 -8.00
N THR A 88 -21.20 -5.87 -7.07
CA THR A 88 -20.83 -4.64 -6.33
C THR A 88 -19.75 -3.81 -7.03
N ASN A 89 -19.28 -4.22 -8.21
CA ASN A 89 -18.30 -3.48 -8.98
C ASN A 89 -19.02 -2.54 -9.97
N GLU A 90 -18.90 -1.23 -9.72
CA GLU A 90 -19.58 -0.19 -10.50
C GLU A 90 -19.25 -0.23 -12.00
N HIS A 91 -17.98 -0.47 -12.37
CA HIS A 91 -17.60 -0.54 -13.78
C HIS A 91 -18.21 -1.77 -14.48
N PHE A 92 -18.27 -2.90 -13.79
CA PHE A 92 -18.87 -4.13 -14.31
C PHE A 92 -20.38 -3.93 -14.55
N THR A 93 -21.09 -3.39 -13.56
CA THR A 93 -22.53 -3.17 -13.65
C THR A 93 -22.88 -2.10 -14.69
N ASN A 94 -22.09 -1.03 -14.81
CA ASN A 94 -22.28 -0.01 -15.82
C ASN A 94 -22.16 -0.57 -17.25
N LEU A 95 -21.19 -1.45 -17.52
CA LEU A 95 -21.06 -2.11 -18.82
C LEU A 95 -22.28 -2.95 -19.17
N ILE A 96 -22.83 -3.68 -18.20
CA ILE A 96 -24.04 -4.49 -18.40
C ILE A 96 -25.28 -3.59 -18.58
N SER A 97 -25.43 -2.54 -17.78
CA SER A 97 -26.54 -1.58 -17.94
C SER A 97 -26.53 -0.91 -19.32
N LEU A 98 -25.34 -0.59 -19.85
CA LEU A 98 -25.17 -0.10 -21.22
C LEU A 98 -25.53 -1.16 -22.26
N TYR A 99 -25.16 -2.42 -22.04
CA TYR A 99 -25.51 -3.54 -22.91
C TYR A 99 -27.02 -3.79 -22.96
N LEU A 100 -27.70 -3.69 -21.82
CA LEU A 100 -29.16 -3.83 -21.69
C LEU A 100 -29.95 -2.62 -22.20
N GLY A 101 -29.28 -1.55 -22.64
CA GLY A 101 -29.89 -0.43 -23.37
C GLY A 101 -30.43 0.71 -22.51
N LYS A 102 -30.10 0.81 -21.21
CA LYS A 102 -30.67 1.82 -20.31
C LYS A 102 -30.16 3.27 -20.48
N ASN A 103 -29.30 3.54 -21.47
CA ASN A 103 -28.93 4.89 -21.90
C ASN A 103 -29.63 5.36 -23.18
N ARG A 104 -30.65 4.65 -23.67
CA ARG A 104 -31.61 5.25 -24.61
C ARG A 104 -32.53 6.17 -23.82
N VAL A 105 -32.02 7.37 -23.51
CA VAL A 105 -32.88 8.51 -23.14
C VAL A 105 -33.92 8.59 -24.24
N SER A 106 -35.18 8.56 -23.83
CA SER A 106 -36.34 8.92 -24.62
C SER A 106 -36.19 10.37 -25.10
N SER A 107 -35.35 10.61 -26.10
CA SER A 107 -35.52 11.76 -26.97
C SER A 107 -36.76 11.46 -27.81
N GLU A 108 -37.74 12.35 -27.77
CA GLU A 108 -39.05 12.27 -28.43
C GLU A 108 -39.04 12.05 -29.96
N TYR A 109 -37.89 11.75 -30.57
CA TYR A 109 -37.72 11.49 -31.99
C TYR A 109 -36.75 10.33 -32.26
N HIS A 110 -37.04 9.13 -31.76
CA HIS A 110 -36.42 7.92 -32.27
C HIS A 110 -37.48 7.00 -32.86
N PHE A 111 -37.58 7.02 -34.19
CA PHE A 111 -38.29 6.01 -34.97
C PHE A 111 -37.77 4.63 -34.53
N MET A 112 -38.64 3.84 -33.89
CA MET A 112 -38.39 2.43 -33.68
C MET A 112 -38.36 1.76 -35.05
N THR A 113 -37.17 1.56 -35.62
CA THR A 113 -37.03 0.60 -36.71
C THR A 113 -37.12 -0.81 -36.12
N GLU A 114 -38.03 -1.63 -36.66
CA GLU A 114 -38.45 -2.98 -36.23
C GLU A 114 -37.35 -4.08 -36.22
N MET A 115 -36.08 -3.75 -35.99
CA MET A 115 -34.96 -4.72 -36.07
C MET A 115 -33.92 -4.58 -34.96
N ASP A 116 -34.27 -4.02 -33.80
CA ASP A 116 -33.38 -4.00 -32.64
C ASP A 116 -33.48 -5.31 -31.86
N PHE A 117 -32.50 -6.19 -32.03
CA PHE A 117 -32.36 -7.40 -31.24
C PHE A 117 -32.34 -7.07 -29.74
N ILE A 118 -33.29 -7.64 -29.01
CA ILE A 118 -33.41 -7.45 -27.56
C ILE A 118 -32.37 -8.34 -26.88
N HIS A 119 -31.29 -7.70 -26.44
CA HIS A 119 -30.26 -8.35 -25.65
C HIS A 119 -30.78 -8.64 -24.24
N ASP A 120 -30.40 -9.81 -23.72
CA ASP A 120 -30.72 -10.23 -22.36
C ASP A 120 -29.50 -10.83 -21.68
N ILE A 121 -29.58 -10.95 -20.36
CA ILE A 121 -28.56 -11.53 -19.48
C ILE A 121 -29.13 -12.74 -18.73
N ASN A 122 -28.32 -13.77 -18.59
CA ASN A 122 -28.64 -14.94 -17.76
C ASN A 122 -27.52 -15.13 -16.75
N CYS A 123 -27.81 -14.93 -15.47
CA CYS A 123 -26.86 -15.11 -14.39
C CYS A 123 -27.05 -16.47 -13.73
N LEU A 124 -26.12 -17.41 -13.92
CA LEU A 124 -26.32 -18.81 -13.49
C LEU A 124 -26.29 -18.98 -11.97
N ASP A 125 -25.47 -18.20 -11.25
CA ASP A 125 -25.41 -18.22 -9.79
C ASP A 125 -26.49 -17.36 -9.11
N TYR A 126 -27.26 -16.62 -9.91
CA TYR A 126 -28.38 -15.81 -9.46
C TYR A 126 -29.49 -15.72 -10.55
N PRO A 127 -30.22 -16.82 -10.79
CA PRO A 127 -31.13 -16.94 -11.93
C PRO A 127 -32.31 -15.96 -11.92
N SER A 128 -32.61 -15.34 -10.78
CA SER A 128 -33.66 -14.35 -10.66
C SER A 128 -33.31 -13.03 -11.35
N ILE A 129 -32.05 -12.77 -11.70
CA ILE A 129 -31.67 -11.57 -12.45
C ILE A 129 -32.08 -11.69 -13.91
N ASN A 130 -32.78 -10.67 -14.37
CA ASN A 130 -33.09 -10.44 -15.76
C ASN A 130 -32.87 -8.96 -16.09
N ARG A 131 -33.07 -8.60 -17.36
CA ARG A 131 -32.97 -7.21 -17.82
C ARG A 131 -33.78 -6.21 -16.97
N ASP A 132 -35.00 -6.56 -16.59
CA ASP A 132 -35.95 -5.63 -15.98
C ASP A 132 -35.60 -5.30 -14.53
N ASN A 133 -35.11 -6.29 -13.78
CA ASN A 133 -34.78 -6.14 -12.36
C ASN A 133 -33.29 -5.88 -12.08
N PHE A 134 -32.41 -6.02 -13.08
CA PHE A 134 -30.95 -5.88 -12.93
C PHE A 134 -30.56 -4.64 -12.12
N GLN A 135 -31.08 -3.48 -12.51
CA GLN A 135 -30.73 -2.20 -11.88
C GLN A 135 -31.18 -2.13 -10.42
N ALA A 136 -32.39 -2.61 -10.11
CA ALA A 136 -32.91 -2.62 -8.74
C ALA A 136 -32.06 -3.49 -7.82
N ILE A 137 -31.57 -4.63 -8.34
CA ILE A 137 -30.72 -5.56 -7.59
C ILE A 137 -29.33 -4.94 -7.37
N VAL A 138 -28.74 -4.31 -8.40
CA VAL A 138 -27.45 -3.60 -8.28
C VAL A 138 -27.52 -2.48 -7.24
N GLU A 139 -28.59 -1.68 -7.24
CA GLU A 139 -28.81 -0.62 -6.26
C GLU A 139 -29.00 -1.17 -4.85
N HIS A 140 -29.76 -2.25 -4.70
CA HIS A 140 -29.97 -2.92 -3.42
C HIS A 140 -28.65 -3.45 -2.82
N GLU A 141 -27.84 -4.18 -3.60
CA GLU A 141 -26.53 -4.67 -3.13
C GLU A 141 -25.58 -3.54 -2.77
N THR A 142 -25.57 -2.47 -3.56
CA THR A 142 -24.73 -1.29 -3.29
C THR A 142 -25.13 -0.64 -1.97
N ARG A 143 -26.43 -0.52 -1.70
CA ARG A 143 -26.96 0.02 -0.43
C ARG A 143 -26.61 -0.89 0.75
N GLN A 144 -26.81 -2.20 0.62
CA GLN A 144 -26.46 -3.15 1.68
C GLN A 144 -24.97 -3.09 2.04
N ARG A 145 -24.10 -2.98 1.04
CA ARG A 145 -22.66 -2.85 1.25
C ARG A 145 -22.30 -1.58 2.01
N GLU A 146 -22.91 -0.45 1.65
CA GLU A 146 -22.66 0.81 2.33
C GLU A 146 -23.19 0.78 3.77
N GLU A 147 -24.37 0.21 4.00
CA GLU A 147 -24.89 0.01 5.35
C GLU A 147 -24.00 -0.87 6.20
N HIS A 148 -23.52 -1.99 5.65
CA HIS A 148 -22.58 -2.89 6.31
C HIS A 148 -21.28 -2.17 6.65
N ARG A 149 -20.70 -1.44 5.69
CA ARG A 149 -19.50 -0.60 5.89
C ARG A 149 -19.73 0.42 7.01
N ARG A 150 -20.86 1.11 7.01
CA ARG A 150 -21.23 2.08 8.04
C ARG A 150 -21.33 1.43 9.42
N ARG A 151 -21.96 0.25 9.52
CA ARG A 151 -22.04 -0.53 10.78
C ARG A 151 -20.65 -0.92 11.29
N ILE A 152 -19.77 -1.39 10.41
CA ILE A 152 -18.37 -1.69 10.77
C ILE A 152 -17.67 -0.44 11.29
N LEU A 153 -17.74 0.67 10.55
CA LEU A 153 -17.09 1.92 10.95
C LEU A 153 -17.63 2.45 12.28
N ASN A 154 -18.94 2.36 12.52
CA ASN A 154 -19.54 2.74 13.79
C ASN A 154 -19.07 1.84 14.93
N GLY A 155 -18.94 0.53 14.68
CA GLY A 155 -18.34 -0.42 15.63
C GLY A 155 -16.88 -0.06 15.94
N LEU A 156 -16.08 0.27 14.93
CA LEU A 156 -14.67 0.65 15.10
C LEU A 156 -14.47 2.02 15.79
N LYS A 157 -15.41 2.95 15.61
CA LYS A 157 -15.41 4.27 16.27
C LYS A 157 -15.88 4.22 17.71
N ASN A 158 -16.53 3.14 18.14
CA ASN A 158 -16.94 2.98 19.52
C ASN A 158 -15.68 2.94 20.41
N PRO A 159 -15.50 3.88 21.36
CA PRO A 159 -14.32 3.92 22.23
C PRO A 159 -14.19 2.66 23.09
N ASN A 160 -15.29 1.93 23.30
CA ASN A 160 -15.34 0.66 24.03
C ASN A 160 -15.12 -0.57 23.14
N ALA A 161 -15.01 -0.40 21.81
CA ALA A 161 -14.70 -1.52 20.93
C ALA A 161 -13.21 -1.88 21.05
N LYS A 162 -12.96 -3.18 21.23
CA LYS A 162 -11.61 -3.75 21.14
C LYS A 162 -11.05 -3.40 19.76
N LYS A 163 -10.05 -2.51 19.70
CA LYS A 163 -9.40 -2.08 18.45
C LYS A 163 -8.99 -3.30 17.64
N SER A 164 -9.51 -3.44 16.42
CA SER A 164 -9.11 -4.51 15.52
C SER A 164 -7.68 -4.27 15.02
N GLY A 165 -6.81 -5.25 15.18
CA GLY A 165 -5.39 -5.16 14.83
C GLY A 165 -4.50 -5.63 15.98
N ASN A 166 -3.19 -5.62 15.78
CA ASN A 166 -2.25 -5.87 16.88
C ASN A 166 -2.35 -4.72 17.89
N PRO A 167 -2.76 -4.94 19.15
CA PRO A 167 -2.82 -3.88 20.16
C PRO A 167 -1.44 -3.25 20.42
N ASN A 168 -0.37 -4.00 20.15
CA ASN A 168 1.03 -3.56 20.25
C ASN A 168 1.60 -3.08 18.91
N ALA A 169 0.76 -2.77 17.90
CA ALA A 169 1.23 -2.36 16.57
C ALA A 169 2.22 -1.20 16.65
N SER A 170 1.98 -0.19 17.47
CA SER A 170 2.90 0.93 17.64
C SER A 170 4.28 0.49 18.19
N LYS A 171 4.32 -0.40 19.19
CA LYS A 171 5.56 -0.99 19.74
C LYS A 171 6.28 -1.79 18.64
N VAL A 172 5.58 -2.69 17.94
CA VAL A 172 6.20 -3.52 16.90
C VAL A 172 6.70 -2.68 15.71
N ILE A 173 5.95 -1.67 15.29
CA ILE A 173 6.32 -0.78 14.18
C ILE A 173 7.54 0.06 14.56
N SER A 174 7.60 0.61 15.79
CA SER A 174 8.77 1.39 16.23
C SER A 174 10.02 0.51 16.29
N LEU A 175 9.92 -0.73 16.78
CA LEU A 175 11.04 -1.67 16.82
C LEU A 175 11.57 -2.01 15.43
N VAL A 176 10.70 -2.32 14.47
CA VAL A 176 11.12 -2.65 13.09
C VAL A 176 11.66 -1.43 12.35
N ASN A 177 11.15 -0.23 12.65
CA ASN A 177 11.56 1.00 11.98
C ASN A 177 12.81 1.63 12.59
N TRP A 178 13.16 1.33 13.84
CA TRP A 178 14.32 1.92 14.50
C TRP A 178 15.64 1.63 13.74
N PRO A 179 15.99 0.37 13.39
CA PRO A 179 17.20 0.10 12.60
C PRO A 179 17.17 0.78 11.22
N LYS A 180 16.00 0.78 10.56
CA LYS A 180 15.84 1.40 9.23
C LYS A 180 16.05 2.91 9.28
N THR A 181 15.53 3.54 10.34
CA THR A 181 15.65 4.98 10.55
C THR A 181 17.11 5.33 10.83
N ASN A 182 17.79 4.59 11.71
CA ASN A 182 19.19 4.82 12.04
C ASN A 182 20.11 4.63 10.83
N SER A 183 19.91 3.56 10.05
CA SER A 183 20.64 3.35 8.80
C SER A 183 20.42 4.49 7.80
N ALA A 184 19.20 5.02 7.69
CA ALA A 184 18.90 6.16 6.83
C ALA A 184 19.56 7.46 7.30
N ILE A 185 19.73 7.66 8.61
CA ILE A 185 20.43 8.80 9.20
C ILE A 185 21.92 8.73 8.88
N ILE A 186 22.55 7.60 9.18
CA ILE A 186 23.98 7.36 8.92
C ILE A 186 24.26 7.49 7.42
N PHE A 187 23.42 6.89 6.58
CA PHE A 187 23.54 7.01 5.13
C PHE A 187 23.48 8.47 4.65
N ALA A 188 22.57 9.27 5.21
CA ALA A 188 22.49 10.69 4.88
C ALA A 188 23.76 11.45 5.28
N LEU A 189 24.36 11.14 6.44
CA LEU A 189 25.64 11.71 6.87
C LEU A 189 26.79 11.31 5.92
N HIS A 190 26.84 10.05 5.49
CA HIS A 190 27.85 9.59 4.52
C HIS A 190 27.71 10.26 3.15
N LEU A 191 26.47 10.52 2.70
CA LEU A 191 26.23 11.15 1.40
C LEU A 191 26.44 12.68 1.44
N GLN A 192 26.38 13.30 2.63
CA GLN A 192 26.45 14.75 2.80
C GLN A 192 27.66 15.40 2.08
N PRO A 193 28.91 14.94 2.22
CA PRO A 193 30.06 15.55 1.54
C PRO A 193 29.98 15.46 0.01
N ILE A 194 29.30 14.45 -0.53
CA ILE A 194 29.08 14.29 -1.98
C ILE A 194 28.04 15.31 -2.46
N ILE A 195 26.92 15.42 -1.73
CA ILE A 195 25.87 16.39 -2.02
C ILE A 195 26.39 17.83 -1.93
N GLU A 196 27.17 18.17 -0.90
CA GLU A 196 27.77 19.50 -0.76
C GLU A 196 28.71 19.84 -1.92
N ARG A 197 29.44 18.86 -2.44
CA ARG A 197 30.26 19.04 -3.66
C ARG A 197 29.39 19.32 -4.88
N PHE A 198 28.25 18.65 -5.03
CA PHE A 198 27.33 18.93 -6.13
C PHE A 198 26.64 20.29 -6.01
N GLN A 199 26.27 20.70 -4.78
CA GLN A 199 25.71 22.02 -4.51
C GLN A 199 26.71 23.13 -4.86
N ARG A 200 27.99 22.98 -4.47
CA ARG A 200 29.06 23.92 -4.83
C ARG A 200 29.29 24.01 -6.34
N LYS A 201 29.05 22.92 -7.09
CA LYS A 201 29.08 22.90 -8.56
C LYS A 201 27.81 23.48 -9.21
N GLY A 202 26.82 23.92 -8.42
CA GLY A 202 25.57 24.47 -8.94
C GLY A 202 24.64 23.44 -9.59
N TYR A 203 24.78 22.16 -9.25
CA TYR A 203 23.93 21.12 -9.86
C TYR A 203 22.47 21.25 -9.40
N SER A 204 21.53 21.10 -10.33
CA SER A 204 20.12 20.90 -9.97
C SER A 204 19.91 19.52 -9.34
N GLN A 205 18.85 19.32 -8.55
CA GLN A 205 18.57 18.02 -7.93
C GLN A 205 18.45 16.89 -8.99
N ARG A 206 17.85 17.18 -10.15
CA ARG A 206 17.80 16.22 -11.27
C ARG A 206 19.19 15.88 -11.80
N LYS A 207 20.07 16.88 -11.91
CA LYS A 207 21.46 16.65 -12.31
C LYS A 207 22.23 15.86 -11.27
N MET A 208 22.00 16.11 -9.97
CA MET A 208 22.58 15.31 -8.89
C MET A 208 22.19 13.83 -9.01
N VAL A 209 20.91 13.52 -9.25
CA VAL A 209 20.44 12.14 -9.49
C VAL A 209 21.17 11.50 -10.66
N GLN A 210 21.29 12.21 -11.78
CA GLN A 210 22.02 11.71 -12.94
C GLN A 210 23.47 11.39 -12.58
N VAL A 211 24.17 12.32 -11.94
CA VAL A 211 25.58 12.15 -11.57
C VAL A 211 25.77 11.02 -10.54
N LEU A 212 24.88 10.87 -9.56
CA LEU A 212 24.91 9.75 -8.62
C LEU A 212 24.84 8.41 -9.35
N ASN A 213 23.92 8.29 -10.31
CA ASN A 213 23.75 7.09 -11.13
C ASN A 213 24.95 6.84 -12.05
N ASP A 214 25.48 7.89 -12.69
CA ASP A 214 26.63 7.81 -13.60
C ASP A 214 27.91 7.40 -12.83
N GLN A 215 28.03 7.80 -11.57
CA GLN A 215 29.14 7.43 -10.68
C GLN A 215 28.97 6.05 -10.02
N GLY A 216 27.88 5.33 -10.32
CA GLY A 216 27.60 4.02 -9.71
C GLY A 216 27.26 4.08 -8.23
N ILE A 217 26.90 5.26 -7.69
CA ILE A 217 26.46 5.38 -6.30
C ILE A 217 25.02 4.90 -6.23
N HIS A 218 24.79 3.77 -5.57
CA HIS A 218 23.46 3.17 -5.45
C HIS A 218 22.57 3.86 -4.41
N ALA A 219 21.25 3.78 -4.61
CA ALA A 219 20.27 4.22 -3.62
C ALA A 219 20.29 3.29 -2.38
N PRO A 220 19.73 3.71 -1.22
CA PRO A 220 19.79 2.94 0.04
C PRO A 220 19.26 1.50 -0.02
N GLU A 221 18.28 1.23 -0.88
CA GLU A 221 17.70 -0.12 -1.09
C GLU A 221 18.30 -0.82 -2.32
N GLY A 222 19.38 -0.28 -2.89
CA GLY A 222 19.96 -0.69 -4.16
C GLY A 222 19.33 0.00 -5.38
N GLY A 223 19.94 -0.25 -6.54
CA GLY A 223 19.46 0.25 -7.83
C GLY A 223 19.82 1.72 -8.13
N LYS A 224 19.13 2.29 -9.14
CA LYS A 224 19.32 3.67 -9.59
C LYS A 224 18.51 4.63 -8.73
N TRP A 225 19.10 5.80 -8.48
CA TRP A 225 18.44 6.93 -7.82
C TRP A 225 17.28 7.47 -8.63
N VAL A 226 16.21 7.81 -7.91
CA VAL A 226 15.12 8.66 -8.39
C VAL A 226 15.04 9.97 -7.58
N LEU A 227 14.43 11.00 -8.16
CA LEU A 227 14.36 12.34 -7.57
C LEU A 227 13.75 12.36 -6.16
N SER A 228 12.67 11.61 -5.94
CA SER A 228 11.99 11.54 -4.64
C SER A 228 12.86 10.95 -3.54
N GLN A 229 13.77 10.02 -3.87
CA GLN A 229 14.73 9.46 -2.92
C GLN A 229 15.79 10.50 -2.55
N LEU A 230 16.33 11.22 -3.54
CA LEU A 230 17.29 12.29 -3.29
C LEU A 230 16.68 13.37 -2.40
N GLN A 231 15.45 13.79 -2.67
CA GLN A 231 14.75 14.80 -1.86
C GLN A 231 14.64 14.40 -0.38
N LYS A 232 14.26 13.14 -0.09
CA LYS A 232 14.22 12.61 1.28
C LYS A 232 15.59 12.64 1.95
N VAL A 233 16.66 12.39 1.20
CA VAL A 233 18.03 12.44 1.73
C VAL A 233 18.45 13.89 2.00
N LEU A 234 18.12 14.83 1.11
CA LEU A 234 18.39 16.26 1.32
C LEU A 234 17.67 16.81 2.57
N GLU A 235 16.40 16.43 2.77
CA GLU A 235 15.66 16.82 3.97
C GLU A 235 16.32 16.29 5.25
N ARG A 236 16.79 15.03 5.23
CA ARG A 236 17.52 14.44 6.36
C ARG A 236 18.85 15.12 6.60
N ILE A 237 19.64 15.40 5.55
CA ILE A 237 20.90 16.14 5.66
C ILE A 237 20.64 17.50 6.32
N LYS A 238 19.61 18.23 5.87
CA LYS A 238 19.26 19.52 6.46
C LYS A 238 18.92 19.40 7.94
N LEU A 239 18.07 18.43 8.32
CA LEU A 239 17.70 18.21 9.71
C LEU A 239 18.91 17.80 10.57
N ASN A 240 19.78 16.93 10.05
CA ASN A 240 21.02 16.53 10.72
C ASN A 240 21.94 17.73 10.98
N GLN A 241 22.16 18.56 9.96
CA GLN A 241 22.98 19.77 10.07
C GLN A 241 22.39 20.76 11.07
N THR A 242 21.08 21.00 11.03
CA THR A 242 20.41 21.88 12.00
C THR A 242 20.55 21.34 13.41
N ALA A 243 20.37 20.03 13.61
CA ALA A 243 20.52 19.42 14.93
C ALA A 243 21.93 19.60 15.50
N ILE A 244 22.96 19.30 14.71
CA ILE A 244 24.37 19.49 15.12
C ILE A 244 24.65 20.97 15.46
N LYS A 245 24.13 21.92 14.66
CA LYS A 245 24.29 23.35 14.94
C LYS A 245 23.59 23.78 16.22
N VAL A 246 22.37 23.27 16.46
CA VAL A 246 21.63 23.55 17.71
C VAL A 246 22.37 22.97 18.91
N GLU A 247 22.87 21.74 18.82
CA GLU A 247 23.68 21.13 19.89
C GLU A 247 24.92 21.98 20.20
N ALA A 248 25.60 22.51 19.18
CA ALA A 248 26.75 23.39 19.37
C ALA A 248 26.41 24.72 20.05
N VAL A 249 25.20 25.25 19.82
CA VAL A 249 24.73 26.50 20.44
C VAL A 249 24.19 26.27 21.86
N VAL A 250 23.58 25.11 22.10
CA VAL A 250 22.87 24.80 23.35
C VAL A 250 23.72 23.96 24.31
N GLY A 251 24.89 23.46 23.88
CA GLY A 251 25.97 23.03 24.77
C GLY A 251 25.79 21.67 25.47
N GLN A 252 24.99 20.77 24.91
CA GLN A 252 24.39 19.59 25.57
C GLN A 252 23.22 20.02 26.45
N ILE A 253 22.00 19.81 25.97
CA ILE A 253 20.76 19.94 26.75
C ILE A 253 20.86 18.93 27.88
N GLU A 254 21.42 19.36 29.01
CA GLU A 254 21.44 18.58 30.24
C GLU A 254 20.01 18.31 30.70
N HIS A 255 19.89 17.21 31.43
CA HIS A 255 18.70 16.61 32.05
C HIS A 255 17.87 17.52 32.99
N ASN A 256 18.04 18.84 32.93
CA ASN A 256 17.45 19.80 33.86
C ASN A 256 16.57 20.81 33.12
N ASN A 257 15.29 20.48 33.00
CA ASN A 257 14.14 21.38 33.22
C ASN A 257 14.21 22.85 32.68
N GLU A 258 14.94 23.15 31.60
CA GLU A 258 14.83 24.45 30.92
C GLU A 258 13.47 24.52 30.19
N ASN A 259 12.74 25.61 30.41
CA ASN A 259 11.45 25.85 29.77
C ASN A 259 11.64 25.95 28.24
N SER A 260 10.81 25.22 27.48
CA SER A 260 10.89 25.19 26.01
C SER A 260 10.83 26.59 25.38
N GLU A 261 10.18 27.55 26.05
CA GLU A 261 10.07 28.95 25.62
C GLU A 261 11.39 29.73 25.71
N GLU A 262 12.21 29.45 26.73
CA GLU A 262 13.53 30.09 26.90
C GLU A 262 14.51 29.60 25.83
N LEU A 263 14.48 28.30 25.53
CA LEU A 263 15.27 27.71 24.45
C LEU A 263 14.89 28.27 23.08
N ILE A 264 13.58 28.42 22.80
CA ILE A 264 13.11 29.05 21.56
C ILE A 264 13.61 30.50 21.45
N SER A 265 13.55 31.25 22.55
CA SER A 265 14.04 32.63 22.60
C SER A 265 15.55 32.71 22.33
N LYS A 266 16.36 31.84 22.97
CA LYS A 266 17.80 31.72 22.72
C LYS A 266 18.10 31.34 21.27
N LEU A 267 17.32 30.43 20.69
CA LEU A 267 17.50 29.97 19.30
C LEU A 267 17.09 31.03 18.27
N ASN A 268 16.03 31.81 18.52
CA ASN A 268 15.64 32.93 17.67
C ASN A 268 16.64 34.09 17.73
N ALA A 269 17.37 34.24 18.84
CA ALA A 269 18.48 35.19 18.97
C ALA A 269 19.80 34.67 18.36
N SER A 270 19.87 33.40 17.97
CA SER A 270 21.07 32.74 17.42
C SER A 270 21.11 32.80 15.88
N PRO A 271 22.30 32.71 15.25
CA PRO A 271 22.41 32.60 13.79
C PRO A 271 21.87 31.28 13.20
N VAL A 272 21.42 30.33 14.03
CA VAL A 272 20.94 29.03 13.56
C VAL A 272 19.48 29.11 13.11
N SER A 273 19.27 29.03 11.80
CA SER A 273 17.92 28.99 11.23
C SER A 273 17.23 27.64 11.40
N PRO A 274 15.89 27.62 11.56
CA PRO A 274 15.11 26.40 11.65
C PRO A 274 15.11 25.62 10.31
N VAL A 275 14.70 24.34 10.38
CA VAL A 275 14.62 23.47 9.20
C VAL A 275 13.62 24.01 8.16
N LYS A 276 12.55 24.67 8.59
CA LYS A 276 11.56 25.33 7.74
C LYS A 276 11.10 26.64 8.41
N GLY A 277 10.72 27.63 7.61
CA GLY A 277 10.25 28.92 8.14
C GLY A 277 11.38 29.86 8.57
N LYS A 278 11.00 30.94 9.27
CA LYS A 278 11.89 32.02 9.70
C LYS A 278 12.24 31.96 11.19
N GLU A 279 11.33 31.43 12.00
CA GLU A 279 11.44 31.42 13.47
C GLU A 279 11.25 30.00 14.00
N TRP A 280 11.86 29.74 15.16
CA TRP A 280 11.77 28.47 15.87
C TRP A 280 10.40 28.29 16.52
N THR A 281 9.78 27.12 16.31
CA THR A 281 8.55 26.70 17.00
C THR A 281 8.81 25.55 17.96
N PRO A 282 7.91 25.30 18.95
CA PRO A 282 8.02 24.15 19.84
C PRO A 282 8.10 22.81 19.11
N GLU A 283 7.38 22.65 18.00
CA GLU A 283 7.41 21.43 17.20
C GLU A 283 8.76 21.22 16.52
N GLN A 284 9.39 22.31 16.07
CA GLN A 284 10.71 22.25 15.44
C GLN A 284 11.81 21.97 16.46
N LEU A 285 11.73 22.58 17.64
CA LEU A 285 12.61 22.27 18.75
C LEU A 285 12.48 20.80 19.15
N LYS A 286 11.25 20.29 19.27
CA LYS A 286 11.01 18.87 19.52
C LYS A 286 11.60 17.98 18.43
N GLN A 287 11.39 18.31 17.15
CA GLN A 287 11.94 17.53 16.03
C GLN A 287 13.47 17.46 16.07
N VAL A 288 14.14 18.56 16.44
CA VAL A 288 15.59 18.63 16.57
C VAL A 288 16.07 17.88 17.82
N SER A 289 15.38 18.02 18.94
CA SER A 289 15.67 17.26 20.17
C SER A 289 15.56 15.75 19.93
N ASP A 290 14.48 15.29 19.28
CA ASP A 290 14.31 13.90 18.87
C ASP A 290 15.45 13.43 17.95
N ARG A 291 15.95 14.31 17.07
CA ARG A 291 17.09 14.01 16.19
C ARG A 291 18.40 13.85 16.97
N LEU A 292 18.64 14.69 17.98
CA LEU A 292 19.83 14.61 18.83
C LEU A 292 19.81 13.33 19.68
N ASN A 293 18.66 12.98 20.25
CA ASN A 293 18.48 11.71 20.94
C ASN A 293 18.78 10.52 20.01
N GLN A 294 18.32 10.55 18.76
CA GLN A 294 18.65 9.53 17.77
C GLN A 294 20.16 9.45 17.49
N PHE A 295 20.89 10.57 17.43
CA PHE A 295 22.35 10.53 17.29
C PHE A 295 23.03 9.89 18.49
N GLN A 296 22.62 10.26 19.70
CA GLN A 296 23.15 9.66 20.92
C GLN A 296 22.87 8.15 20.96
N GLU A 297 21.65 7.73 20.62
CA GLU A 297 21.29 6.30 20.50
C GLU A 297 22.16 5.56 19.48
N ILE A 298 22.39 6.15 18.29
CA ILE A 298 23.25 5.57 17.26
C ILE A 298 24.68 5.41 17.77
N VAL A 299 25.22 6.44 18.45
CA VAL A 299 26.59 6.41 19.00
C VAL A 299 26.70 5.34 20.08
N THR A 300 25.75 5.30 21.03
CA THR A 300 25.70 4.31 22.11
C THR A 300 25.58 2.90 21.55
N PHE A 301 24.70 2.69 20.57
CA PHE A 301 24.55 1.39 19.92
C PHE A 301 25.83 0.96 19.18
N ASN A 302 26.46 1.85 18.42
CA ASN A 302 27.71 1.53 17.72
C ASN A 302 28.85 1.22 18.69
N LYS A 303 28.97 1.96 19.81
CA LYS A 303 29.93 1.64 20.89
C LYS A 303 29.68 0.24 21.46
N PHE A 304 28.42 -0.09 21.73
CA PHE A 304 28.01 -1.43 22.18
C PHE A 304 28.41 -2.50 21.17
N VAL A 305 28.08 -2.33 19.88
CA VAL A 305 28.43 -3.31 18.83
C VAL A 305 29.93 -3.52 18.73
N ILE A 306 30.73 -2.45 18.80
CA ILE A 306 32.20 -2.54 18.78
C ILE A 306 32.72 -3.30 20.01
N ALA A 307 32.19 -3.02 21.20
CA ALA A 307 32.58 -3.68 22.44
C ALA A 307 32.15 -5.16 22.49
N ALA A 308 30.98 -5.49 21.93
CA ALA A 308 30.42 -6.83 21.91
C ALA A 308 31.04 -7.71 20.81
N LYS A 309 31.51 -7.14 19.69
CA LYS A 309 32.04 -7.88 18.54
C LYS A 309 33.07 -8.97 18.87
N PRO A 310 34.04 -8.79 19.79
CA PRO A 310 35.00 -9.85 20.15
C PRO A 310 34.36 -11.07 20.83
N TYR A 311 33.17 -10.91 21.39
CA TYR A 311 32.43 -11.91 22.17
C TYR A 311 31.27 -12.53 21.38
N LEU A 312 31.08 -12.11 20.13
CA LEU A 312 30.02 -12.61 19.26
C LEU A 312 30.65 -13.42 18.12
N SER A 313 30.59 -14.75 18.20
CA SER A 313 30.83 -15.58 17.01
C SER A 313 29.54 -15.73 16.20
N GLU A 314 29.65 -15.95 14.88
CA GLU A 314 28.46 -16.16 14.02
C GLU A 314 27.63 -17.38 14.46
N GLU A 315 28.26 -18.36 15.11
CA GLU A 315 27.62 -19.57 15.62
C GLU A 315 26.83 -19.32 16.91
N ASP A 316 27.30 -18.40 17.76
CA ASP A 316 26.69 -18.06 19.07
C ASP A 316 25.38 -17.26 18.91
N ILE A 317 25.32 -16.36 17.93
CA ILE A 317 24.16 -15.46 17.71
C ILE A 317 22.88 -16.22 17.34
N SER A 318 23.01 -17.39 16.71
CA SER A 318 21.86 -18.18 16.24
C SER A 318 21.28 -19.15 17.28
N ARG A 319 22.02 -19.41 18.37
CA ARG A 319 21.70 -20.48 19.34
C ARG A 319 21.40 -19.98 20.75
N ILE A 320 21.81 -18.76 21.09
CA ILE A 320 21.68 -18.21 22.45
C ILE A 320 20.43 -17.33 22.53
N ASP A 321 19.64 -17.54 23.59
CA ASP A 321 18.52 -16.68 23.94
C ASP A 321 19.00 -15.25 24.26
N PRO A 322 18.32 -14.18 23.76
CA PRO A 322 18.77 -12.80 23.95
C PRO A 322 19.04 -12.40 25.40
N GLU A 323 18.27 -12.89 26.39
CA GLU A 323 18.52 -12.56 27.80
C GLU A 323 19.80 -13.20 28.32
N SER A 324 20.09 -14.42 27.87
CA SER A 324 21.31 -15.14 28.24
C SER A 324 22.55 -14.47 27.65
N LEU A 325 22.48 -14.04 26.38
CA LEU A 325 23.53 -13.25 25.74
C LEU A 325 23.76 -11.92 26.46
N PHE A 326 22.69 -11.23 26.85
CA PHE A 326 22.78 -9.98 27.58
C PHE A 326 23.45 -10.14 28.95
N LYS A 327 23.08 -11.17 29.72
CA LYS A 327 23.75 -11.48 30.99
C LYS A 327 25.24 -11.79 30.79
N GLU A 328 25.59 -12.51 29.74
CA GLU A 328 26.98 -12.81 29.42
C GLU A 328 27.77 -11.53 29.10
N LEU A 329 27.25 -10.66 28.23
CA LEU A 329 27.88 -9.38 27.89
C LEU A 329 28.00 -8.45 29.11
N GLU A 330 26.98 -8.38 29.97
CA GLU A 330 27.04 -7.62 31.23
C GLU A 330 28.11 -8.20 32.18
N SER A 331 28.27 -9.52 32.25
CA SER A 331 29.34 -10.15 33.05
C SER A 331 30.75 -9.82 32.54
N LYS A 332 30.89 -9.44 31.27
CA LYS A 332 32.13 -8.93 30.65
C LYS A 332 32.30 -7.42 30.80
N GLY A 333 31.40 -6.73 31.51
CA GLY A 333 31.43 -5.29 31.73
C GLY A 333 30.93 -4.47 30.54
N ILE A 334 30.19 -5.07 29.61
CA ILE A 334 29.63 -4.37 28.45
C ILE A 334 28.26 -3.81 28.82
N GLU A 335 28.12 -2.49 28.72
CA GLU A 335 26.84 -1.82 28.96
C GLU A 335 25.87 -2.04 27.80
N ILE A 336 24.68 -2.54 28.10
CA ILE A 336 23.64 -2.80 27.09
C ILE A 336 22.80 -1.55 26.90
N PRO A 337 22.68 -1.04 25.65
CA PRO A 337 21.83 0.09 25.34
C PRO A 337 20.37 -0.11 25.80
N PRO A 338 19.73 0.91 26.41
CA PRO A 338 18.33 0.82 26.87
C PRO A 338 17.34 0.36 25.78
N VAL A 339 17.59 0.75 24.53
CA VAL A 339 16.79 0.34 23.36
C VAL A 339 16.78 -1.19 23.18
N LEU A 340 17.90 -1.87 23.48
CA LEU A 340 17.99 -3.32 23.40
C LEU A 340 17.38 -4.03 24.60
N LYS A 341 17.43 -3.44 25.81
CA LYS A 341 16.76 -3.99 26.99
C LYS A 341 15.24 -4.06 26.81
N ASN A 342 14.66 -3.08 26.11
CA ASN A 342 13.24 -3.05 25.74
C ASN A 342 12.85 -4.07 24.65
N LEU A 343 13.81 -4.74 24.00
CA LEU A 343 13.57 -5.80 23.01
C LEU A 343 13.46 -7.19 23.65
N ALA A 344 14.06 -7.40 24.81
CA ALA A 344 14.07 -8.69 25.51
C ALA A 344 12.81 -8.95 26.37
N GLY A 345 12.00 -7.91 26.65
CA GLY A 345 10.73 -8.00 27.37
C GLY A 345 9.49 -7.62 26.55
#